data_AF-A0A960TF76-F1
#
_entry.id   AF-A0A960TF76-F1
#
_cell.length_a   1.000
_cell.length_b   1.000
_cell.length_c   1.000
_cell.angle_alpha   90.00
_cell.angle_beta   90.00
_cell.angle_gamma   90.00
#
_symmetry.space_group_name_H-M   'P 1'
#
loop_
_entity.id
_entity.type
_entity.pdbx_description
1 polymer ?
#
loop_
_entity_poly.entity_id
_entity_poly.type
_entity_poly.pdbx_seq_one_letter_code
_entity_poly.pdbx_strand_id
1 'polypeptide(L)'
;MKEIGKTVFFGAVGIVLATSLTGFFFPKDLEYWANLAFQFSIQKFGWFYLMATFAFLVFSIYLLFSPYKNIKLGNDDEEPEYPFFPWLAMLFAAGMGIGLVFWGVAEPIYHYSHPPMGMAERLTPEAARLAFRYSFFHWGLHPWSVYTVIALAIAYSQFRKGESGLISVTLRPLLGDRVDGTPGKIIDMIAVIATAFGVATSLGLGSLQITAGLSRLFGWEQTLQSNTIVIIIATILFLISANTGLDRGIKFLSNTNMIIALLLFGFVFFVGPTSFIMEVFTTTLGSYFKEFLPMSFRMTPFTNQKWLGEWTLFYWAWWIAWAPFVGTFIARISRGRTIREFVTGVLFVPSVMSALWFSVMGGSALYSELFENSNIVRAVDLDVSTAVFVALEKLPFGSFLGGIAILLVIVFFVTSADSATFVMGMLSTKGSLNPGNSVKIIWGILQAMIAIALLMSGGLKALQTVLIIIALPFSFILVAIIFSIHRSLSEDAMSQKHPFPEKGKLSKEKID
;
A
#
# COMPACT_ATOMS: atom_id res chain seq x y z
N MET A 1 -22.39 7.11 18.49
CA MET A 1 -23.34 6.97 17.35
C MET A 1 -23.75 8.29 16.69
N LYS A 2 -23.71 9.46 17.36
CA LYS A 2 -24.14 10.75 16.76
C LYS A 2 -23.26 11.28 15.60
N GLU A 3 -22.00 10.85 15.50
CA GLU A 3 -21.04 11.30 14.46
C GLU A 3 -20.93 10.37 13.24
N ILE A 4 -21.66 9.25 13.20
CA ILE A 4 -21.55 8.28 12.10
C ILE A 4 -22.15 8.87 10.83
N GLY A 5 -21.38 8.85 9.73
CA GLY A 5 -21.87 9.12 8.39
C GLY A 5 -22.75 7.96 7.92
N LYS A 6 -24.02 7.93 8.34
CA LYS A 6 -24.93 6.78 8.20
C LYS A 6 -24.89 6.12 6.81
N THR A 7 -25.00 6.91 5.74
CA THR A 7 -24.98 6.39 4.36
C THR A 7 -23.67 5.68 4.03
N VAL A 8 -22.53 6.31 4.34
CA VAL A 8 -21.19 5.77 4.05
C VAL A 8 -20.96 4.50 4.86
N PHE A 9 -21.21 4.57 6.18
CA PHE A 9 -20.96 3.46 7.09
C PHE A 9 -21.84 2.25 6.77
N PHE A 10 -23.17 2.41 6.73
CA PHE A 10 -24.06 1.27 6.50
C PHE A 10 -23.97 0.73 5.07
N GLY A 11 -23.72 1.59 4.07
CA GLY A 11 -23.50 1.16 2.69
C GLY A 11 -22.24 0.31 2.54
N ALA A 12 -21.12 0.78 3.09
CA ALA A 12 -19.86 0.05 3.05
C ALA A 12 -19.91 -1.26 3.87
N VAL A 13 -20.46 -1.21 5.10
CA VAL A 13 -20.68 -2.41 5.93
C VAL A 13 -21.57 -3.42 5.21
N GLY A 14 -22.65 -2.98 4.57
CA GLY A 14 -23.56 -3.86 3.84
C GLY A 14 -22.87 -4.62 2.71
N ILE A 15 -22.06 -3.93 1.90
CA ILE A 15 -21.30 -4.55 0.80
C ILE A 15 -20.27 -5.54 1.35
N VAL A 16 -19.47 -5.11 2.33
CA VAL A 16 -18.42 -5.94 2.93
C VAL A 16 -18.99 -7.18 3.60
N LEU A 17 -20.08 -7.03 4.36
CA LEU A 17 -20.75 -8.13 5.03
C LEU A 17 -21.36 -9.09 4.00
N ALA A 18 -22.03 -8.58 2.96
CA ALA A 18 -22.59 -9.40 1.90
C ALA A 18 -21.50 -10.25 1.22
N THR A 19 -20.38 -9.64 0.80
CA THR A 19 -19.26 -10.37 0.19
C THR A 19 -18.69 -11.42 1.13
N SER A 20 -18.52 -11.08 2.42
CA SER A 20 -17.99 -12.02 3.42
C SER A 20 -18.93 -13.22 3.62
N LEU A 21 -20.23 -12.98 3.77
CA LEU A 21 -21.24 -14.04 3.92
C LEU A 21 -21.30 -14.91 2.66
N THR A 22 -21.22 -14.34 1.46
CA THR A 22 -21.11 -15.13 0.23
C THR A 22 -19.87 -16.01 0.25
N GLY A 23 -18.71 -15.52 0.68
CA GLY A 23 -17.51 -16.37 0.76
C GLY A 23 -17.58 -17.45 1.83
N PHE A 24 -18.31 -17.24 2.93
CA PHE A 24 -18.52 -18.26 3.96
C PHE A 24 -19.49 -19.36 3.54
N PHE A 25 -20.64 -18.99 2.96
CA PHE A 25 -21.72 -19.93 2.65
C PHE A 25 -21.67 -20.45 1.21
N PHE A 26 -21.10 -19.68 0.30
CA PHE A 26 -21.06 -19.95 -1.14
C PHE A 26 -19.66 -19.69 -1.74
N PRO A 27 -18.59 -20.32 -1.22
CA PRO A 27 -17.21 -20.01 -1.59
C PRO A 27 -16.93 -20.20 -3.09
N LYS A 28 -17.49 -21.25 -3.70
CA LYS A 28 -17.35 -21.52 -5.14
C LYS A 28 -18.02 -20.47 -6.01
N ASP A 29 -19.17 -19.95 -5.58
CA ASP A 29 -19.86 -18.88 -6.30
C ASP A 29 -19.06 -17.58 -6.20
N LEU A 30 -18.53 -17.25 -5.01
CA LEU A 30 -17.66 -16.09 -4.85
C LEU A 30 -16.42 -16.21 -5.74
N GLU A 31 -15.77 -17.37 -5.77
CA GLU A 31 -14.62 -17.63 -6.65
C GLU A 31 -14.97 -17.43 -8.13
N TYR A 32 -16.09 -18.00 -8.58
CA TYR A 32 -16.55 -17.89 -9.97
C TYR A 32 -16.81 -16.44 -10.37
N TRP A 33 -17.62 -15.71 -9.59
CA TRP A 33 -17.97 -14.32 -9.89
C TRP A 33 -16.78 -13.38 -9.79
N ALA A 34 -15.90 -13.59 -8.79
CA ALA A 34 -14.67 -12.83 -8.68
C ALA A 34 -13.79 -13.03 -9.92
N ASN A 35 -13.59 -14.29 -10.37
CA ASN A 35 -12.78 -14.57 -11.55
C ASN A 35 -13.38 -13.95 -12.82
N LEU A 36 -14.70 -13.99 -13.01
CA LEU A 36 -15.35 -13.32 -14.14
C LEU A 36 -15.11 -11.80 -14.13
N ALA A 37 -15.32 -11.16 -12.99
CA ALA A 37 -15.14 -9.72 -12.86
C ALA A 37 -13.67 -9.30 -12.96
N PHE A 38 -12.72 -10.13 -12.51
CA PHE A 38 -11.29 -9.96 -12.74
C PHE A 38 -10.93 -10.01 -14.22
N GLN A 39 -11.41 -11.03 -14.95
CA GLN A 39 -11.18 -11.15 -16.39
C GLN A 39 -11.74 -9.94 -17.14
N PHE A 40 -12.95 -9.51 -16.79
CA PHE A 40 -13.55 -8.30 -17.34
C PHE A 40 -12.67 -7.06 -17.07
N SER A 41 -12.23 -6.88 -15.82
CA SER A 41 -11.43 -5.73 -15.41
C SER A 41 -10.09 -5.68 -16.15
N ILE A 42 -9.38 -6.80 -16.28
CA ILE A 42 -8.10 -6.85 -16.98
C ILE A 42 -8.29 -6.60 -18.49
N GLN A 43 -9.25 -7.29 -19.12
CA GLN A 43 -9.45 -7.18 -20.56
C GLN A 43 -9.92 -5.79 -20.99
N LYS A 44 -10.75 -5.11 -20.18
CA LYS A 44 -11.32 -3.80 -20.53
C LYS A 44 -10.52 -2.63 -19.98
N PHE A 45 -9.91 -2.78 -18.81
CA PHE A 45 -9.28 -1.68 -18.06
C PHE A 45 -7.82 -1.92 -17.70
N GLY A 46 -7.18 -3.01 -18.15
CA GLY A 46 -5.75 -3.23 -17.91
C GLY A 46 -4.87 -2.09 -18.43
N TRP A 47 -5.16 -1.57 -19.62
CA TRP A 47 -4.49 -0.39 -20.17
C TRP A 47 -4.70 0.86 -19.28
N PHE A 48 -5.90 1.02 -18.71
CA PHE A 48 -6.25 2.16 -17.89
C PHE A 48 -5.48 2.14 -16.57
N TYR A 49 -5.32 0.98 -15.93
CA TYR A 49 -4.47 0.83 -14.74
C TYR A 49 -3.03 1.25 -14.98
N LEU A 50 -2.42 0.83 -16.11
CA LEU A 50 -1.06 1.23 -16.46
C LEU A 50 -0.96 2.75 -16.69
N MET A 51 -1.86 3.30 -17.51
CA MET A 51 -1.88 4.74 -17.83
C MET A 51 -2.13 5.60 -16.60
N ALA A 52 -3.07 5.20 -15.74
CA ALA A 52 -3.40 5.93 -14.51
C ALA A 52 -2.20 5.93 -13.54
N THR A 53 -1.59 4.76 -13.31
CA THR A 53 -0.43 4.66 -12.41
C THR A 53 0.76 5.47 -12.93
N PHE A 54 1.03 5.41 -14.23
CA PHE A 54 2.06 6.23 -14.84
C PHE A 54 1.73 7.73 -14.75
N ALA A 55 0.47 8.13 -14.92
CA ALA A 55 0.03 9.51 -14.78
C ALA A 55 0.21 10.04 -13.34
N PHE A 56 -0.05 9.21 -12.31
CA PHE A 56 0.23 9.57 -10.91
C PHE A 56 1.71 9.90 -10.70
N LEU A 57 2.59 9.11 -11.31
CA LEU A 57 4.02 9.34 -11.25
C LEU A 57 4.43 10.61 -11.99
N VAL A 58 4.01 10.78 -13.24
CA VAL A 58 4.31 11.98 -14.03
C VAL A 58 3.85 13.23 -13.28
N PHE A 59 2.65 13.20 -12.71
CA PHE A 59 2.13 14.31 -11.92
C PHE A 59 2.97 14.58 -10.66
N SER A 60 3.36 13.53 -9.93
CA SER A 60 4.23 13.66 -8.75
C SER A 60 5.58 14.28 -9.12
N ILE A 61 6.23 13.82 -10.20
CA ILE A 61 7.49 14.38 -10.68
C ILE A 61 7.31 15.83 -11.16
N TYR A 62 6.23 16.14 -11.87
CA TYR A 62 5.89 17.51 -12.27
C TYR A 62 5.87 18.47 -11.08
N LEU A 63 5.28 18.06 -9.95
CA LEU A 63 5.18 18.91 -8.77
C LEU A 63 6.54 19.35 -8.20
N LEU A 64 7.59 18.53 -8.31
CA LEU A 64 8.94 18.87 -7.86
C LEU A 64 9.51 20.11 -8.56
N PHE A 65 9.18 20.28 -9.84
CA PHE A 65 9.70 21.34 -10.68
C PHE A 65 8.69 22.47 -10.90
N SER A 66 7.42 22.23 -10.60
CA SER A 66 6.31 23.17 -10.76
C SER A 66 6.48 24.47 -9.94
N PRO A 67 5.73 25.54 -10.26
CA PRO A 67 5.65 26.74 -9.43
C PRO A 67 5.11 26.46 -8.01
N TYR A 68 4.41 25.36 -7.81
CA TYR A 68 3.73 25.00 -6.55
C TYR A 68 4.66 24.37 -5.52
N LYS A 69 5.88 24.00 -5.92
CA LYS A 69 6.84 23.21 -5.12
C LYS A 69 7.15 23.80 -3.74
N ASN A 70 7.01 25.11 -3.55
CA ASN A 70 7.30 25.80 -2.29
C ASN A 70 6.06 26.04 -1.42
N ILE A 71 4.85 25.68 -1.88
CA ILE A 71 3.64 25.79 -1.07
C ILE A 71 3.79 24.85 0.13
N LYS A 72 3.45 25.33 1.33
CA LYS A 72 3.44 24.53 2.55
C LYS A 72 2.11 23.81 2.73
N LEU A 73 2.17 22.59 3.26
CA LEU A 73 1.04 21.77 3.69
C LEU A 73 0.56 22.23 5.08
N GLY A 74 0.06 23.46 5.13
CA GLY A 74 -0.22 24.21 6.35
C GLY A 74 -0.27 25.71 6.08
N ASN A 75 -0.20 26.51 7.14
CA ASN A 75 -0.03 27.96 7.02
C ASN A 75 1.35 28.31 6.45
N ASP A 76 1.49 29.51 5.87
CA ASP A 76 2.76 29.95 5.24
C ASP A 76 3.95 29.96 6.23
N ASP A 77 3.70 30.25 7.51
CA ASP A 77 4.72 30.29 8.56
C ASP A 77 4.80 28.99 9.39
N GLU A 78 4.03 27.97 9.04
CA GLU A 78 3.98 26.73 9.81
C GLU A 78 5.27 25.91 9.63
N GLU A 79 5.82 25.39 10.72
CA GLU A 79 6.98 24.51 10.72
C GLU A 79 6.56 23.03 10.68
N PRO A 80 7.40 22.12 10.14
CA PRO A 80 7.11 20.69 10.15
C PRO A 80 6.90 20.15 11.58
N GLU A 81 5.78 19.45 11.80
CA GLU A 81 5.45 18.85 13.11
C GLU A 81 6.50 17.80 13.54
N TYR A 82 7.05 17.08 12.57
CA TYR A 82 8.08 16.06 12.79
C TYR A 82 9.39 16.45 12.11
N PRO A 83 10.54 16.32 12.80
CA PRO A 83 11.85 16.53 12.19
C PRO A 83 12.07 15.62 10.97
N PHE A 84 12.97 16.03 10.07
CA PHE A 84 13.13 15.40 8.76
C PHE A 84 13.41 13.89 8.82
N PHE A 85 14.41 13.45 9.61
CA PHE A 85 14.77 12.03 9.70
C PHE A 85 13.71 11.16 10.39
N PRO A 86 13.15 11.54 11.55
CA PRO A 86 12.01 10.83 12.12
C PRO A 86 10.82 10.68 11.16
N TRP A 87 10.52 11.70 10.35
CA TRP A 87 9.47 11.60 9.34
C TRP A 87 9.81 10.61 8.23
N LEU A 88 11.04 10.60 7.72
CA LEU A 88 11.46 9.60 6.73
C LEU A 88 11.34 8.18 7.30
N ALA A 89 11.73 7.98 8.56
CA ALA A 89 11.57 6.70 9.25
C ALA A 89 10.09 6.30 9.37
N MET A 90 9.18 7.24 9.68
CA MET A 90 7.74 6.98 9.73
C MET A 90 7.14 6.69 8.35
N LEU A 91 7.58 7.39 7.29
CA LEU A 91 7.16 7.09 5.91
C LEU A 91 7.54 5.67 5.52
N PHE A 92 8.78 5.29 5.83
CA PHE A 92 9.26 3.95 5.57
C PHE A 92 8.50 2.92 6.42
N ALA A 93 8.25 3.19 7.71
CA ALA A 93 7.48 2.31 8.59
C ALA A 93 6.03 2.09 8.11
N ALA A 94 5.45 3.10 7.46
CA ALA A 94 4.06 3.06 7.02
C ALA A 94 3.84 2.33 5.69
N GLY A 95 4.82 2.37 4.78
CA GLY A 95 4.76 1.55 3.56
C GLY A 95 5.55 0.25 3.60
N MET A 96 6.40 0.06 4.62
CA MET A 96 6.83 -1.28 5.01
C MET A 96 5.63 -2.02 5.56
N GLY A 97 5.33 -3.15 4.95
CA GLY A 97 4.25 -4.02 5.39
C GLY A 97 4.60 -5.47 5.15
N ILE A 98 3.64 -6.34 5.48
CA ILE A 98 3.67 -7.78 5.18
C ILE A 98 4.11 -8.02 3.73
N GLY A 99 3.65 -7.18 2.80
CA GLY A 99 3.98 -7.29 1.39
C GLY A 99 5.49 -7.31 1.10
N LEU A 100 6.30 -6.45 1.74
CA LEU A 100 7.75 -6.41 1.54
C LEU A 100 8.43 -7.67 2.08
N VAL A 101 7.98 -8.18 3.23
CA VAL A 101 8.54 -9.41 3.82
C VAL A 101 8.12 -10.64 3.01
N PHE A 102 6.88 -10.67 2.50
CA PHE A 102 6.33 -11.73 1.67
C PHE A 102 7.02 -11.78 0.30
N TRP A 103 6.93 -10.70 -0.46
CA TRP A 103 7.35 -10.65 -1.85
C TRP A 103 8.84 -10.35 -2.01
N GLY A 104 9.51 -9.81 -0.99
CA GLY A 104 10.94 -9.42 -1.03
C GLY A 104 11.88 -10.55 -1.46
N VAL A 105 11.55 -11.79 -1.12
CA VAL A 105 12.22 -12.99 -1.63
C VAL A 105 11.38 -13.67 -2.70
N ALA A 106 10.07 -13.80 -2.47
CA ALA A 106 9.22 -14.64 -3.29
C ALA A 106 9.10 -14.16 -4.74
N GLU A 107 8.95 -12.86 -4.97
CA GLU A 107 8.79 -12.30 -6.31
C GLU A 107 10.03 -12.50 -7.20
N PRO A 108 11.27 -12.10 -6.79
CA PRO A 108 12.44 -12.29 -7.65
C PRO A 108 12.76 -13.77 -7.89
N ILE A 109 12.57 -14.65 -6.89
CA ILE A 109 12.77 -16.09 -7.07
C ILE A 109 11.71 -16.67 -8.01
N TYR A 110 10.45 -16.31 -7.84
CA TYR A 110 9.38 -16.76 -8.72
C TYR A 110 9.60 -16.30 -10.15
N HIS A 111 9.95 -15.02 -10.37
CA HIS A 111 10.24 -14.50 -11.71
C HIS A 111 11.50 -15.09 -12.34
N TYR A 112 12.45 -15.59 -11.53
CA TYR A 112 13.61 -16.30 -12.06
C TYR A 112 13.23 -17.66 -12.68
N SER A 113 12.31 -18.40 -12.05
CA SER A 113 11.76 -19.67 -12.60
C SER A 113 10.60 -19.45 -13.58
N HIS A 114 9.90 -18.32 -13.50
CA HIS A 114 8.75 -17.93 -14.32
C HIS A 114 8.94 -16.52 -14.88
N PRO A 115 9.85 -16.34 -15.88
CA PRO A 115 10.18 -15.01 -16.41
C PRO A 115 8.95 -14.22 -16.85
N PRO A 116 8.86 -12.92 -16.48
CA PRO A 116 7.77 -12.04 -16.87
C PRO A 116 7.41 -12.15 -18.34
N MET A 117 6.15 -12.50 -18.63
CA MET A 117 5.61 -12.67 -19.99
C MET A 117 6.41 -13.61 -20.91
N GLY A 118 7.24 -14.50 -20.36
CA GLY A 118 8.11 -15.37 -21.15
C GLY A 118 9.23 -14.63 -21.90
N MET A 119 9.63 -13.45 -21.42
CA MET A 119 10.63 -12.60 -22.07
C MET A 119 12.08 -13.11 -21.97
N ALA A 120 12.32 -14.15 -21.18
CA ALA A 120 13.61 -14.82 -21.05
C ALA A 120 13.40 -16.31 -20.86
N GLU A 121 14.43 -17.10 -21.16
CA GLU A 121 14.46 -18.52 -20.80
C GLU A 121 14.56 -18.67 -19.28
N ARG A 122 13.83 -19.65 -18.74
CA ARG A 122 13.77 -19.93 -17.30
C ARG A 122 15.15 -20.24 -16.75
N LEU A 123 15.42 -19.81 -15.52
CA LEU A 123 16.65 -20.15 -14.79
C LEU A 123 17.94 -19.73 -15.52
N THR A 124 17.89 -18.61 -16.24
CA THR A 124 19.05 -18.02 -16.94
C THR A 124 19.46 -16.70 -16.30
N PRO A 125 20.71 -16.21 -16.54
CA PRO A 125 21.12 -14.90 -16.07
C PRO A 125 20.23 -13.75 -16.56
N GLU A 126 19.60 -13.88 -17.74
CA GLU A 126 18.65 -12.88 -18.22
C GLU A 126 17.33 -12.92 -17.44
N ALA A 127 16.82 -14.12 -17.11
CA ALA A 127 15.67 -14.25 -16.21
C ALA A 127 15.94 -13.62 -14.84
N ALA A 128 17.14 -13.79 -14.28
CA ALA A 128 17.52 -13.16 -13.01
C ALA A 128 17.50 -11.62 -13.12
N ARG A 129 18.10 -11.05 -14.18
CA ARG A 129 18.05 -9.59 -14.42
C ARG A 129 16.62 -9.09 -14.57
N LEU A 130 15.78 -9.81 -15.31
CA LEU A 130 14.39 -9.44 -15.52
C LEU A 130 13.56 -9.53 -14.23
N ALA A 131 13.81 -10.55 -13.41
CA ALA A 131 13.14 -10.78 -12.14
C ALA A 131 13.28 -9.58 -11.19
N PHE A 132 14.52 -9.17 -10.91
CA PHE A 132 14.77 -8.01 -10.04
C PHE A 132 14.28 -6.70 -10.64
N ARG A 133 14.38 -6.54 -11.97
CA ARG A 133 13.88 -5.34 -12.65
C ARG A 133 12.38 -5.15 -12.45
N TYR A 134 11.60 -6.23 -12.56
CA TYR A 134 10.16 -6.19 -12.31
C TYR A 134 9.84 -6.02 -10.82
N SER A 135 10.61 -6.61 -9.91
CA SER A 135 10.47 -6.34 -8.47
C SER A 135 10.69 -4.86 -8.13
N PHE A 136 11.73 -4.22 -8.71
CA PHE A 136 11.95 -2.77 -8.54
C PHE A 136 10.82 -1.95 -9.16
N PHE A 137 10.21 -2.43 -10.24
CA PHE A 137 9.08 -1.78 -10.88
C PHE A 137 7.80 -1.82 -10.06
N HIS A 138 7.45 -2.98 -9.50
CA HIS A 138 6.23 -3.14 -8.72
C HIS A 138 6.28 -2.49 -7.32
N TRP A 139 7.48 -2.26 -6.78
CA TRP A 139 7.70 -1.74 -5.41
C TRP A 139 8.43 -0.40 -5.33
N GLY A 140 8.79 0.18 -6.49
CA GLY A 140 9.53 1.43 -6.62
C GLY A 140 8.64 2.65 -6.88
N LEU A 141 8.94 3.47 -7.88
CA LEU A 141 8.32 4.80 -8.01
C LEU A 141 6.80 4.78 -8.24
N HIS A 142 6.29 3.80 -8.98
CA HIS A 142 4.88 3.71 -9.34
C HIS A 142 3.93 3.58 -8.12
N PRO A 143 4.08 2.60 -7.21
CA PRO A 143 3.22 2.53 -6.01
C PRO A 143 3.29 3.80 -5.17
N TRP A 144 4.51 4.31 -4.95
CA TRP A 144 4.71 5.49 -4.11
C TRP A 144 4.15 6.77 -4.73
N SER A 145 4.00 6.82 -6.05
CA SER A 145 3.29 7.91 -6.72
C SER A 145 1.79 7.91 -6.45
N VAL A 146 1.16 6.73 -6.36
CA VAL A 146 -0.25 6.59 -5.99
C VAL A 146 -0.47 7.23 -4.62
N TYR A 147 0.39 6.90 -3.65
CA TYR A 147 0.34 7.45 -2.30
C TYR A 147 0.66 8.93 -2.26
N THR A 148 1.64 9.38 -3.03
CA THR A 148 2.00 10.80 -3.13
C THR A 148 0.81 11.65 -3.56
N VAL A 149 0.07 11.23 -4.59
CA VAL A 149 -1.10 11.97 -5.12
C VAL A 149 -2.18 12.14 -4.06
N ILE A 150 -2.63 11.04 -3.46
CA ILE A 150 -3.73 11.10 -2.49
C ILE A 150 -3.31 11.76 -1.18
N ALA A 151 -2.11 11.48 -0.68
CA ALA A 151 -1.61 12.04 0.56
C ALA A 151 -1.42 13.56 0.43
N LEU A 152 -0.91 14.03 -0.72
CA LEU A 152 -0.82 15.45 -1.00
C LEU A 152 -2.20 16.11 -1.01
N ALA A 153 -3.16 15.50 -1.69
CA ALA A 153 -4.51 16.06 -1.81
C ALA A 153 -5.21 16.16 -0.45
N ILE A 154 -5.09 15.13 0.39
CA ILE A 154 -5.62 15.13 1.76
C ILE A 154 -4.88 16.16 2.61
N ALA A 155 -3.54 16.17 2.62
CA ALA A 155 -2.75 17.11 3.43
C ALA A 155 -3.03 18.56 3.04
N TYR A 156 -3.15 18.84 1.75
CA TYR A 156 -3.46 20.17 1.25
C TYR A 156 -4.88 20.60 1.63
N SER A 157 -5.90 19.78 1.35
CA SER A 157 -7.28 20.11 1.73
C SER A 157 -7.43 20.28 3.25
N GLN A 158 -6.82 19.40 4.04
CA GLN A 158 -6.93 19.43 5.50
C GLN A 158 -6.13 20.56 6.15
N PHE A 159 -4.84 20.71 5.83
CA PHE A 159 -3.94 21.62 6.55
C PHE A 159 -3.79 22.97 5.88
N ARG A 160 -3.84 23.04 4.54
CA ARG A 160 -3.75 24.31 3.81
C ARG A 160 -5.10 24.99 3.65
N LYS A 161 -6.17 24.23 3.36
CA LYS A 161 -7.53 24.77 3.18
C LYS A 161 -8.41 24.68 4.43
N GLY A 162 -7.96 24.00 5.49
CA GLY A 162 -8.71 23.90 6.74
C GLY A 162 -9.99 23.07 6.63
N GLU A 163 -10.09 22.19 5.62
CA GLU A 163 -11.26 21.36 5.41
C GLU A 163 -11.16 20.01 6.16
N SER A 164 -12.24 19.22 6.13
CA SER A 164 -12.20 17.87 6.68
C SER A 164 -11.28 16.96 5.86
N GLY A 165 -10.54 16.05 6.52
CA GLY A 165 -9.69 15.05 5.87
C GLY A 165 -10.43 13.89 5.18
N LEU A 166 -11.59 14.16 4.58
CA LEU A 166 -12.34 13.21 3.76
C LEU A 166 -11.81 13.22 2.33
N ILE A 167 -11.88 12.07 1.65
CA ILE A 167 -11.37 11.94 0.28
C ILE A 167 -12.28 12.67 -0.70
N SER A 168 -13.60 12.63 -0.48
CA SER A 168 -14.57 13.39 -1.25
C SER A 168 -14.26 14.89 -1.30
N VAL A 169 -13.80 15.46 -0.19
CA VAL A 169 -13.52 16.89 -0.06
C VAL A 169 -12.30 17.31 -0.88
N THR A 170 -11.33 16.42 -1.10
CA THR A 170 -10.21 16.68 -2.02
C THR A 170 -10.66 16.96 -3.47
N LEU A 171 -11.89 16.60 -3.83
CA LEU A 171 -12.51 16.85 -5.13
C LEU A 171 -13.38 18.12 -5.17
N ARG A 172 -13.45 18.91 -4.10
CA ARG A 172 -14.23 20.17 -4.06
C ARG A 172 -13.89 21.14 -5.20
N PRO A 173 -12.62 21.33 -5.61
CA PRO A 173 -12.29 22.14 -6.79
C PRO A 173 -12.96 21.69 -8.10
N LEU A 174 -13.35 20.42 -8.24
CA LEU A 174 -14.03 19.91 -9.43
C LEU A 174 -15.55 19.80 -9.25
N LEU A 175 -15.99 19.39 -8.06
CA LEU A 175 -17.38 19.04 -7.78
C LEU A 175 -18.16 20.15 -7.03
N GLY A 176 -17.48 21.17 -6.52
CA GLY A 176 -18.05 22.20 -5.65
C GLY A 176 -18.73 21.58 -4.42
N ASP A 177 -19.85 22.15 -4.00
CA ASP A 177 -20.61 21.71 -2.81
C ASP A 177 -21.24 20.32 -2.96
N ARG A 178 -21.17 19.69 -4.14
CA ARG A 178 -21.64 18.31 -4.34
C ARG A 178 -20.83 17.29 -3.55
N VAL A 179 -19.63 17.65 -3.09
CA VAL A 179 -18.83 16.81 -2.19
C VAL A 179 -19.50 16.62 -0.82
N ASP A 180 -20.37 17.54 -0.39
CA ASP A 180 -21.12 17.39 0.87
C ASP A 180 -22.42 16.59 0.67
N GLY A 181 -22.80 16.36 -0.59
CA GLY A 181 -24.00 15.64 -1.01
C GLY A 181 -23.79 14.16 -1.31
N THR A 182 -24.67 13.59 -2.14
CA THR A 182 -24.62 12.17 -2.55
C THR A 182 -23.32 11.80 -3.28
N PRO A 183 -22.79 12.60 -4.23
CA PRO A 183 -21.54 12.26 -4.90
C PRO A 183 -20.37 12.05 -3.95
N GLY A 184 -20.19 12.96 -2.98
CA GLY A 184 -19.11 12.81 -1.99
C GLY A 184 -19.30 11.59 -1.09
N LYS A 185 -20.53 11.30 -0.65
CA LYS A 185 -20.81 10.07 0.11
C LYS A 185 -20.46 8.80 -0.66
N ILE A 186 -20.68 8.77 -1.98
CA ILE A 186 -20.28 7.64 -2.83
C ILE A 186 -18.76 7.52 -2.89
N ILE A 187 -18.05 8.63 -3.08
CA ILE A 187 -16.57 8.66 -3.11
C ILE A 187 -15.99 8.12 -1.80
N ASP A 188 -16.45 8.62 -0.66
CA ASP A 188 -15.96 8.18 0.65
C ASP A 188 -16.32 6.71 0.92
N MET A 189 -17.49 6.25 0.47
CA MET A 189 -17.89 4.85 0.58
C MET A 189 -16.99 3.94 -0.26
N ILE A 190 -16.66 4.31 -1.50
CA ILE A 190 -15.71 3.56 -2.34
C ILE A 190 -14.34 3.52 -1.66
N ALA A 191 -13.88 4.64 -1.08
CA ALA A 191 -12.60 4.69 -0.37
C ALA A 191 -12.56 3.74 0.85
N VAL A 192 -13.64 3.70 1.63
CA VAL A 192 -13.75 2.79 2.79
C VAL A 192 -13.75 1.33 2.33
N ILE A 193 -14.52 0.99 1.29
CA ILE A 193 -14.56 -0.37 0.73
C ILE A 193 -13.18 -0.76 0.19
N ALA A 194 -12.53 0.11 -0.59
CA ALA A 194 -11.19 -0.11 -1.12
C ALA A 194 -10.18 -0.39 0.00
N THR A 195 -10.23 0.39 1.08
CA THR A 195 -9.39 0.18 2.27
C THR A 195 -9.65 -1.17 2.91
N ALA A 196 -10.93 -1.53 3.12
CA ALA A 196 -11.30 -2.79 3.78
C ALA A 196 -10.76 -4.00 3.03
N PHE A 197 -10.97 -4.07 1.71
CA PHE A 197 -10.47 -5.17 0.87
C PHE A 197 -8.96 -5.17 0.73
N GLY A 198 -8.32 -4.00 0.53
CA GLY A 198 -6.86 -3.93 0.42
C GLY A 198 -6.15 -4.38 1.68
N VAL A 199 -6.67 -4.03 2.85
CA VAL A 199 -6.11 -4.48 4.13
C VAL A 199 -6.38 -5.96 4.33
N ALA A 200 -7.60 -6.44 4.05
CA ALA A 200 -7.94 -7.86 4.15
C ALA A 200 -7.02 -8.76 3.30
N THR A 201 -6.65 -8.33 2.07
CA THR A 201 -5.64 -9.01 1.26
C THR A 201 -4.31 -9.15 1.98
N SER A 202 -3.88 -8.10 2.68
CA SER A 202 -2.63 -8.10 3.44
C SER A 202 -2.69 -8.96 4.69
N LEU A 203 -3.84 -8.99 5.39
CA LEU A 203 -4.08 -9.93 6.49
C LEU A 203 -4.06 -11.38 6.00
N GLY A 204 -4.66 -11.65 4.83
CA GLY A 204 -4.61 -12.96 4.19
C GLY A 204 -3.18 -13.40 3.87
N LEU A 205 -2.39 -12.54 3.22
CA LEU A 205 -0.97 -12.79 2.95
C LEU A 205 -0.16 -13.01 4.24
N GLY A 206 -0.40 -12.20 5.26
CA GLY A 206 0.28 -12.33 6.55
C GLY A 206 -0.03 -13.66 7.22
N SER A 207 -1.30 -14.09 7.17
CA SER A 207 -1.70 -15.38 7.73
C SER A 207 -1.02 -16.56 7.02
N LEU A 208 -0.97 -16.54 5.68
CA LEU A 208 -0.28 -17.56 4.88
C LEU A 208 1.20 -17.62 5.22
N GLN A 209 1.84 -16.46 5.38
CA GLN A 209 3.26 -16.39 5.68
C GLN A 209 3.58 -16.82 7.12
N ILE A 210 2.77 -16.42 8.10
CA ILE A 210 2.94 -16.84 9.49
C ILE A 210 2.81 -18.36 9.59
N THR A 211 1.76 -18.94 8.99
CA THR A 211 1.55 -20.41 9.05
C THR A 211 2.61 -21.17 8.26
N ALA A 212 3.09 -20.65 7.12
CA ALA A 212 4.23 -21.24 6.41
C ALA A 212 5.49 -21.28 7.28
N GLY A 213 5.80 -20.18 7.97
CA GLY A 213 6.93 -20.12 8.90
C GLY A 213 6.76 -21.07 10.09
N LEU A 214 5.57 -21.13 10.68
CA LEU A 214 5.28 -22.04 11.80
C LEU A 214 5.33 -23.50 11.38
N SER A 215 4.86 -23.83 10.17
CA SER A 215 4.98 -25.15 9.59
C SER A 215 6.43 -25.56 9.42
N ARG A 216 7.25 -24.64 8.89
CA ARG A 216 8.66 -24.91 8.61
C ARG A 216 9.51 -25.07 9.88
N LEU A 217 9.30 -24.22 10.88
CA LEU A 217 10.12 -24.19 12.10
C LEU A 217 9.62 -25.15 13.19
N PHE A 218 8.31 -25.35 13.29
CA PHE A 218 7.69 -26.07 14.40
C PHE A 218 6.82 -27.26 13.95
N GLY A 219 6.71 -27.52 12.64
CA GLY A 219 5.91 -28.62 12.11
C GLY A 219 4.39 -28.40 12.18
N TRP A 220 3.92 -27.18 12.47
CA TRP A 220 2.48 -26.89 12.51
C TRP A 220 1.89 -26.85 11.09
N GLU A 221 1.07 -27.82 10.72
CA GLU A 221 0.51 -27.92 9.36
C GLU A 221 -0.17 -26.62 8.89
N GLN A 222 0.19 -26.20 7.68
CA GLN A 222 -0.38 -25.04 7.01
C GLN A 222 -1.72 -25.43 6.36
N THR A 223 -2.80 -25.20 7.09
CA THR A 223 -4.16 -25.45 6.62
C THR A 223 -4.99 -24.17 6.65
N LEU A 224 -6.15 -24.18 5.98
CA LEU A 224 -7.15 -23.11 6.09
C LEU A 224 -7.53 -22.85 7.56
N GLN A 225 -7.61 -23.91 8.38
CA GLN A 225 -7.88 -23.79 9.81
C GLN A 225 -6.74 -23.04 10.52
N SER A 226 -5.48 -23.40 10.27
CA SER A 226 -4.32 -22.71 10.84
C SER A 226 -4.29 -21.23 10.45
N ASN A 227 -4.55 -20.91 9.17
CA ASN A 227 -4.64 -19.51 8.70
C ASN A 227 -5.75 -18.74 9.41
N THR A 228 -6.92 -19.37 9.57
CA THR A 228 -8.07 -18.77 10.26
C THR A 228 -7.76 -18.49 11.73
N ILE A 229 -7.09 -19.41 12.42
CA ILE A 229 -6.65 -19.23 13.82
C ILE A 229 -5.71 -18.03 13.93
N VAL A 230 -4.72 -17.93 13.04
CA VAL A 230 -3.78 -16.79 13.01
C VAL A 230 -4.52 -15.47 12.80
N ILE A 231 -5.47 -15.41 11.85
CA ILE A 231 -6.27 -14.21 11.60
C ILE A 231 -7.08 -13.82 12.84
N ILE A 232 -7.74 -14.77 13.51
CA ILE A 232 -8.54 -14.50 14.71
C ILE A 232 -7.67 -13.96 15.84
N ILE A 233 -6.51 -14.59 16.10
CA ILE A 233 -5.57 -14.15 17.15
C ILE A 233 -5.07 -12.74 16.84
N ALA A 234 -4.60 -12.50 15.61
CA ALA A 234 -4.13 -11.19 15.20
C ALA A 234 -5.24 -10.13 15.29
N THR A 235 -6.49 -10.51 14.98
CA THR A 235 -7.68 -9.65 15.12
C THR A 235 -7.92 -9.22 16.54
N ILE A 236 -7.84 -10.15 17.49
CA ILE A 236 -7.95 -9.82 18.92
C ILE A 236 -6.84 -8.85 19.32
N LEU A 237 -5.59 -9.13 18.92
CA LEU A 237 -4.44 -8.29 19.27
C LEU A 237 -4.56 -6.86 18.73
N PHE A 238 -4.90 -6.68 17.45
CA PHE A 238 -5.02 -5.34 16.89
C PHE A 238 -6.27 -4.61 17.36
N LEU A 239 -7.37 -5.31 17.67
CA LEU A 239 -8.54 -4.66 18.27
C LEU A 239 -8.26 -4.19 19.69
N ILE A 240 -7.46 -4.91 20.47
CA ILE A 240 -6.97 -4.42 21.77
C ILE A 240 -6.13 -3.15 21.54
N SER A 241 -5.15 -3.19 20.63
CA SER A 241 -4.31 -2.03 20.29
C SER A 241 -5.17 -0.81 19.88
N ALA A 242 -6.06 -0.99 18.90
CA ALA A 242 -6.93 0.05 18.36
C ALA A 242 -7.83 0.69 19.42
N ASN A 243 -8.21 -0.02 20.48
CA ASN A 243 -9.08 0.47 21.54
C ASN A 243 -8.34 1.04 22.75
N THR A 244 -7.06 0.70 22.95
CA THR A 244 -6.24 1.18 24.09
C THR A 244 -5.65 2.59 23.93
N GLY A 245 -5.85 3.23 22.76
CA GLY A 245 -5.46 4.61 22.50
C GLY A 245 -4.21 4.73 21.62
N LEU A 246 -4.30 5.62 20.62
CA LEU A 246 -3.43 5.72 19.45
C LEU A 246 -1.93 5.92 19.78
N ASP A 247 -1.63 6.68 20.83
CA ASP A 247 -0.29 7.29 20.96
C ASP A 247 0.78 6.38 21.55
N ARG A 248 0.40 5.35 22.33
CA ARG A 248 1.37 4.45 22.97
C ARG A 248 1.53 3.12 22.24
N GLY A 249 0.42 2.46 21.89
CA GLY A 249 0.43 1.12 21.28
C GLY A 249 1.05 1.12 19.88
N ILE A 250 0.50 1.93 18.97
CA ILE A 250 0.96 2.02 17.58
C ILE A 250 2.41 2.49 17.52
N LYS A 251 2.76 3.54 18.29
CA LYS A 251 4.12 4.07 18.31
C LYS A 251 5.14 3.04 18.82
N PHE A 252 4.83 2.33 19.89
CA PHE A 252 5.72 1.30 20.43
C PHE A 252 5.87 0.11 19.47
N LEU A 253 4.75 -0.43 18.98
CA LEU A 253 4.76 -1.56 18.05
C LEU A 253 5.46 -1.19 16.74
N SER A 254 5.16 -0.03 16.16
CA SER A 254 5.78 0.45 14.90
C SER A 254 7.28 0.67 15.05
N ASN A 255 7.74 1.29 16.16
CA ASN A 255 9.17 1.45 16.42
C ASN A 255 9.89 0.11 16.61
N THR A 256 9.29 -0.80 17.40
CA THR A 256 9.84 -2.15 17.62
C THR A 256 9.95 -2.90 16.31
N ASN A 257 8.91 -2.83 15.48
CA ASN A 257 8.87 -3.45 14.17
C ASN A 257 9.96 -2.93 13.23
N MET A 258 10.16 -1.61 13.21
CA MET A 258 11.22 -0.98 12.42
C MET A 258 12.61 -1.47 12.87
N ILE A 259 12.85 -1.56 14.18
CA ILE A 259 14.11 -2.08 14.72
C ILE A 259 14.30 -3.53 14.29
N ILE A 260 13.29 -4.39 14.42
CA ILE A 260 13.38 -5.80 14.00
C ILE A 260 13.68 -5.91 12.50
N ALA A 261 12.98 -5.13 11.67
CA ALA A 261 13.19 -5.13 10.22
C ALA A 261 14.60 -4.66 9.85
N LEU A 262 15.09 -3.59 10.47
CA LEU A 262 16.44 -3.07 10.23
C LEU A 262 17.53 -4.04 10.71
N LEU A 263 17.32 -4.71 11.85
CA LEU A 263 18.25 -5.72 12.34
C LEU A 263 18.29 -6.94 11.42
N LEU A 264 17.13 -7.43 10.98
CA LEU A 264 17.05 -8.54 10.02
C LEU A 264 17.71 -8.15 8.69
N PHE A 265 17.38 -6.98 8.15
CA PHE A 265 18.00 -6.44 6.93
C PHE A 265 19.52 -6.33 7.08
N GLY A 266 20.00 -5.70 8.16
CA GLY A 266 21.42 -5.53 8.43
C GLY A 266 22.14 -6.87 8.57
N PHE A 267 21.55 -7.82 9.29
CA PHE A 267 22.11 -9.16 9.42
C PHE A 267 22.27 -9.84 8.06
N VAL A 268 21.20 -9.90 7.25
CA VAL A 268 21.25 -10.52 5.93
C VAL A 268 22.25 -9.80 5.01
N PHE A 269 22.34 -8.48 5.08
CA PHE A 269 23.28 -7.70 4.29
C PHE A 269 24.74 -7.97 4.63
N PHE A 270 25.11 -7.99 5.92
CA PHE A 270 26.49 -8.14 6.36
C PHE A 270 26.96 -9.60 6.45
N VAL A 271 26.07 -10.53 6.76
CA VAL A 271 26.38 -11.97 6.87
C VAL A 271 26.19 -12.69 5.55
N GLY A 272 25.24 -12.23 4.72
CA GLY A 272 25.04 -12.72 3.36
C GLY A 272 26.12 -12.23 2.38
N PRO A 273 25.93 -12.49 1.08
CA PRO A 273 26.91 -12.18 0.05
C PRO A 273 26.90 -10.69 -0.32
N THR A 274 27.47 -9.83 0.55
CA THR A 274 27.37 -8.36 0.46
C THR A 274 27.79 -7.81 -0.91
N SER A 275 28.89 -8.29 -1.51
CA SER A 275 29.33 -7.83 -2.84
C SER A 275 28.28 -8.15 -3.90
N PHE A 276 27.77 -9.37 -3.91
CA PHE A 276 26.74 -9.80 -4.86
C PHE A 276 25.44 -9.00 -4.69
N ILE A 277 25.03 -8.73 -3.44
CA ILE A 277 23.87 -7.89 -3.15
C ILE A 277 24.04 -6.49 -3.76
N MET A 278 25.22 -5.88 -3.61
CA MET A 278 25.50 -4.56 -4.18
C MET A 278 25.59 -4.57 -5.70
N GLU A 279 26.08 -5.66 -6.30
CA GLU A 279 26.08 -5.88 -7.76
C GLU A 279 24.64 -6.01 -8.29
N VAL A 280 23.77 -6.77 -7.60
CA VAL A 280 22.34 -6.89 -7.91
C VAL A 280 21.69 -5.52 -7.84
N PHE A 281 21.88 -4.78 -6.75
CA PHE A 281 21.31 -3.43 -6.58
C PHE A 281 21.74 -2.50 -7.71
N THR A 282 23.05 -2.39 -7.95
CA THR A 282 23.63 -1.43 -8.92
C THR A 282 23.19 -1.76 -10.35
N THR A 283 23.26 -3.03 -10.73
CA THR A 283 22.88 -3.50 -12.07
C THR A 283 21.38 -3.37 -12.30
N THR A 284 20.57 -3.75 -11.31
CA THR A 284 19.12 -3.65 -11.39
C THR A 284 18.69 -2.20 -11.50
N LEU A 285 19.26 -1.30 -10.69
CA LEU A 285 18.96 0.13 -10.73
C LEU A 285 19.22 0.73 -12.11
N GLY A 286 20.37 0.45 -12.72
CA GLY A 286 20.67 0.90 -14.08
C GLY A 286 19.69 0.36 -15.12
N SER A 287 19.37 -0.94 -15.04
CA SER A 287 18.43 -1.56 -15.98
C SER A 287 16.98 -1.10 -15.78
N TYR A 288 16.60 -0.78 -14.54
CA TYR A 288 15.28 -0.27 -14.17
C TYR A 288 15.02 1.07 -14.83
N PHE A 289 15.98 2.01 -14.76
CA PHE A 289 15.84 3.31 -15.44
C PHE A 289 15.85 3.18 -16.96
N LYS A 290 16.66 2.27 -17.52
CA LYS A 290 16.67 2.01 -18.97
C LYS A 290 15.31 1.55 -19.49
N GLU A 291 14.68 0.60 -18.80
CA GLU A 291 13.41 -0.02 -19.21
C GLU A 291 12.18 0.65 -18.59
N PHE A 292 12.37 1.77 -17.90
CA PHE A 292 11.35 2.42 -17.09
C PHE A 292 10.08 2.73 -17.89
N LEU A 293 10.23 3.44 -19.00
CA LEU A 293 9.12 3.78 -19.89
C LEU A 293 8.51 2.54 -20.56
N PRO A 294 9.29 1.63 -21.21
CA PRO A 294 8.76 0.39 -21.76
C PRO A 294 7.92 -0.43 -20.77
N MET A 295 8.37 -0.60 -19.52
CA MET A 295 7.62 -1.35 -18.51
C MET A 295 6.32 -0.62 -18.09
N SER A 296 6.36 0.71 -17.99
CA SER A 296 5.20 1.54 -17.59
C SER A 296 4.01 1.41 -18.55
N PHE A 297 4.27 1.15 -19.84
CA PHE A 297 3.25 1.02 -20.87
C PHE A 297 3.11 -0.41 -21.41
N ARG A 298 3.74 -1.41 -20.78
CA ARG A 298 3.79 -2.76 -21.34
C ARG A 298 2.44 -3.47 -21.24
N MET A 299 1.76 -3.54 -22.37
CA MET A 299 0.60 -4.42 -22.61
C MET A 299 0.99 -5.58 -23.53
N THR A 300 0.22 -6.66 -23.48
CA THR A 300 0.36 -7.82 -24.37
C THR A 300 -0.90 -7.99 -25.24
N PRO A 301 -1.22 -7.06 -26.16
CA PRO A 301 -2.45 -7.13 -26.96
C PRO A 301 -2.46 -8.28 -27.98
N PHE A 302 -1.28 -8.80 -28.34
CA PHE A 302 -1.11 -9.86 -29.34
C PHE A 302 -0.82 -11.24 -28.73
N THR A 303 -0.77 -11.33 -27.40
CA THR A 303 -0.51 -12.58 -26.65
C THR A 303 -1.41 -12.64 -25.41
N ASN A 304 -1.18 -13.61 -24.52
CA ASN A 304 -2.00 -13.77 -23.31
C ASN A 304 -1.67 -12.70 -22.24
N GLN A 305 -2.69 -11.99 -21.74
CA GLN A 305 -2.56 -11.00 -20.66
C GLN A 305 -2.47 -11.60 -19.25
N LYS A 306 -2.44 -12.93 -19.11
CA LYS A 306 -2.46 -13.63 -17.81
C LYS A 306 -1.40 -13.13 -16.83
N TRP A 307 -0.14 -13.06 -17.24
CA TRP A 307 0.95 -12.62 -16.36
C TRP A 307 0.76 -11.16 -15.91
N LEU A 308 0.35 -10.26 -16.81
CA LEU A 308 0.08 -8.87 -16.46
C LEU A 308 -1.04 -8.77 -15.42
N GLY A 309 -2.09 -9.58 -15.55
CA GLY A 309 -3.20 -9.67 -14.59
C GLY A 309 -2.76 -10.14 -13.20
N GLU A 310 -1.94 -11.20 -13.15
CA GLU A 310 -1.49 -11.84 -11.92
C GLU A 310 -0.42 -11.03 -11.16
N TRP A 311 0.31 -10.16 -11.86
CA TRP A 311 1.43 -9.40 -11.29
C TRP A 311 1.20 -7.88 -11.35
N THR A 312 1.44 -7.26 -12.51
CA THR A 312 1.47 -5.79 -12.62
C THR A 312 0.12 -5.15 -12.29
N LEU A 313 -0.98 -5.67 -12.84
CA LEU A 313 -2.32 -5.14 -12.59
C LEU A 313 -2.82 -5.47 -11.18
N PHE A 314 -2.44 -6.63 -10.64
CA PHE A 314 -2.66 -6.96 -9.24
C PHE A 314 -1.99 -5.93 -8.33
N TYR A 315 -0.70 -5.63 -8.54
CA TYR A 315 0.00 -4.64 -7.74
C TYR A 315 -0.61 -3.24 -7.89
N TRP A 316 -0.94 -2.78 -9.10
CA TRP A 316 -1.62 -1.48 -9.27
C TRP A 316 -2.95 -1.42 -8.54
N ALA A 317 -3.76 -2.47 -8.65
CA ALA A 317 -4.99 -2.55 -7.88
C ALA A 317 -4.74 -2.53 -6.36
N TRP A 318 -3.74 -3.26 -5.89
CA TRP A 318 -3.39 -3.31 -4.47
C TRP A 318 -2.99 -1.93 -3.94
N TRP A 319 -2.08 -1.26 -4.63
CA TRP A 319 -1.60 0.05 -4.24
C TRP A 319 -2.70 1.11 -4.27
N ILE A 320 -3.59 1.05 -5.26
CA ILE A 320 -4.78 1.91 -5.34
C ILE A 320 -5.76 1.62 -4.20
N ALA A 321 -6.01 0.35 -3.87
CA ALA A 321 -6.89 -0.02 -2.77
C ALA A 321 -6.35 0.39 -1.38
N TRP A 322 -5.03 0.41 -1.22
CA TRP A 322 -4.35 0.89 -0.01
C TRP A 322 -4.25 2.40 0.09
N ALA A 323 -4.41 3.12 -1.02
CA ALA A 323 -4.16 4.54 -1.10
C ALA A 323 -4.95 5.39 -0.10
N PRO A 324 -6.24 5.14 0.21
CA PRO A 324 -6.96 5.91 1.24
C PRO A 324 -6.30 5.82 2.63
N PHE A 325 -5.90 4.61 3.02
CA PHE A 325 -5.29 4.33 4.31
C PHE A 325 -3.90 4.95 4.41
N VAL A 326 -3.01 4.58 3.48
CA VAL A 326 -1.63 5.08 3.45
C VAL A 326 -1.60 6.59 3.23
N GLY A 327 -2.48 7.09 2.36
CA GLY A 327 -2.63 8.50 2.04
C GLY A 327 -2.95 9.36 3.25
N THR A 328 -3.94 8.94 4.03
CA THR A 328 -4.36 9.63 5.25
C THR A 328 -3.24 9.64 6.30
N PHE A 329 -2.52 8.53 6.45
CA PHE A 329 -1.38 8.45 7.38
C PHE A 329 -0.25 9.41 6.96
N ILE A 330 0.18 9.33 5.70
CA ILE A 330 1.25 10.17 5.16
C ILE A 330 0.87 11.65 5.24
N ALA A 331 -0.38 12.00 4.94
CA ALA A 331 -0.87 13.36 5.04
C ALA A 331 -0.65 13.92 6.45
N ARG A 332 -1.11 13.19 7.46
CA ARG A 332 -1.05 13.61 8.88
C ARG A 332 0.35 13.88 9.37
N ILE A 333 1.30 13.00 9.08
CA ILE A 333 2.70 13.17 9.53
C ILE A 333 3.46 14.23 8.72
N SER A 334 2.84 14.79 7.67
CA SER A 334 3.50 15.68 6.72
C SER A 334 3.10 17.16 6.85
N ARG A 335 2.35 17.52 7.90
CA ARG A 335 1.95 18.89 8.20
C ARG A 335 3.17 19.83 8.30
N GLY A 336 3.05 21.01 7.71
CA GLY A 336 4.07 22.07 7.70
C GLY A 336 5.18 21.92 6.66
N ARG A 337 5.22 20.81 5.91
CA ARG A 337 6.24 20.57 4.87
C ARG A 337 5.92 21.28 3.57
N THR A 338 6.94 21.62 2.80
CA THR A 338 6.74 22.09 1.42
C THR A 338 6.34 20.92 0.51
N ILE A 339 5.62 21.21 -0.58
CA ILE A 339 5.27 20.19 -1.59
C ILE A 339 6.53 19.50 -2.14
N ARG A 340 7.63 20.24 -2.34
CA ARG A 340 8.89 19.64 -2.82
C ARG A 340 9.43 18.61 -1.84
N GLU A 341 9.60 18.99 -0.58
CA GLU A 341 10.10 18.08 0.46
C GLU A 341 9.20 16.86 0.61
N PHE A 342 7.88 17.10 0.61
CA PHE A 342 6.87 16.07 0.68
C PHE A 342 7.03 15.05 -0.45
N VAL A 343 6.98 15.50 -1.71
CA VAL A 343 7.09 14.60 -2.86
C VAL A 343 8.45 13.89 -2.85
N THR A 344 9.55 14.59 -2.55
CA THR A 344 10.88 13.97 -2.51
C THR A 344 10.94 12.84 -1.48
N GLY A 345 10.45 13.07 -0.26
CA GLY A 345 10.51 12.06 0.80
C GLY A 345 9.51 10.93 0.60
N VAL A 346 8.28 11.21 0.15
CA VAL A 346 7.25 10.17 -0.03
C VAL A 346 7.53 9.30 -1.25
N LEU A 347 8.03 9.87 -2.34
CA LEU A 347 8.23 9.14 -3.59
C LEU A 347 9.56 8.37 -3.61
N PHE A 348 10.67 9.04 -3.32
CA PHE A 348 12.00 8.45 -3.59
C PHE A 348 12.54 7.62 -2.44
N VAL A 349 12.39 8.08 -1.19
CA VAL A 349 13.03 7.39 -0.05
C VAL A 349 12.51 5.96 0.10
N PRO A 350 11.19 5.72 0.13
CA PRO A 350 10.70 4.36 0.22
C PRO A 350 10.97 3.52 -1.04
N SER A 351 11.00 4.13 -2.23
CA SER A 351 11.38 3.43 -3.47
C SER A 351 12.81 2.87 -3.41
N VAL A 352 13.76 3.66 -2.91
CA VAL A 352 15.16 3.22 -2.73
C VAL A 352 15.25 2.15 -1.64
N MET A 353 14.51 2.32 -0.54
CA MET A 353 14.50 1.30 0.52
C MET A 353 13.90 -0.03 0.04
N SER A 354 12.84 -0.01 -0.76
CA SER A 354 12.31 -1.21 -1.42
C SER A 354 13.37 -1.86 -2.29
N ALA A 355 14.03 -1.08 -3.16
CA ALA A 355 15.10 -1.60 -4.02
C ALA A 355 16.23 -2.26 -3.23
N LEU A 356 16.64 -1.65 -2.11
CA LEU A 356 17.62 -2.24 -1.20
C LEU A 356 17.09 -3.52 -0.54
N TRP A 357 15.86 -3.53 -0.04
CA TRP A 357 15.25 -4.70 0.58
C TRP A 357 15.20 -5.90 -0.37
N PHE A 358 14.74 -5.70 -1.61
CA PHE A 358 14.74 -6.74 -2.63
C PHE A 358 16.16 -7.21 -2.95
N SER A 359 17.12 -6.30 -3.06
CA SER A 359 18.53 -6.66 -3.32
C SER A 359 19.13 -7.48 -2.18
N VAL A 360 18.83 -7.14 -0.92
CA VAL A 360 19.32 -7.88 0.25
C VAL A 360 18.64 -9.23 0.37
N MET A 361 17.31 -9.24 0.50
CA MET A 361 16.55 -10.45 0.80
C MET A 361 16.49 -11.37 -0.42
N GLY A 362 16.01 -10.85 -1.56
CA GLY A 362 15.90 -11.60 -2.80
C GLY A 362 17.27 -11.90 -3.41
N GLY A 363 18.22 -10.95 -3.36
CA GLY A 363 19.57 -11.16 -3.91
C GLY A 363 20.35 -12.21 -3.14
N SER A 364 20.28 -12.20 -1.80
CA SER A 364 20.86 -13.28 -0.99
C SER A 364 20.23 -14.63 -1.29
N ALA A 365 18.90 -14.70 -1.45
CA ALA A 365 18.23 -15.94 -1.79
C ALA A 365 18.65 -16.45 -3.18
N LEU A 366 18.74 -15.56 -4.18
CA LEU A 366 19.18 -15.95 -5.53
C LEU A 366 20.64 -16.39 -5.54
N TYR A 367 21.51 -15.75 -4.74
CA TYR A 367 22.90 -16.20 -4.60
C TYR A 367 22.97 -17.65 -4.10
N SER A 368 22.25 -17.97 -3.02
CA SER A 368 22.19 -19.33 -2.48
C SER A 368 21.59 -20.33 -3.48
N GLU A 369 20.63 -19.90 -4.31
CA GLU A 369 20.12 -20.74 -5.40
C GLU A 369 21.18 -21.02 -6.47
N LEU A 370 21.88 -19.98 -6.94
CA LEU A 370 22.82 -20.07 -8.07
C LEU A 370 24.14 -20.77 -7.71
N PHE A 371 24.66 -20.52 -6.52
CA PHE A 371 26.03 -20.89 -6.15
C PHE A 371 26.10 -21.97 -5.06
N GLU A 372 25.00 -22.22 -4.34
CA GLU A 372 24.97 -23.14 -3.19
C GLU A 372 23.97 -24.30 -3.37
N ASN A 373 23.33 -24.42 -4.54
CA ASN A 373 22.34 -25.47 -4.86
C ASN A 373 21.21 -25.59 -3.82
N SER A 374 20.70 -24.44 -3.37
CA SER A 374 19.82 -24.36 -2.21
C SER A 374 18.38 -24.84 -2.42
N ASN A 375 17.96 -25.12 -3.66
CA ASN A 375 16.62 -25.57 -4.04
C ASN A 375 15.49 -24.63 -3.58
N ILE A 376 15.77 -23.32 -3.47
CA ILE A 376 14.83 -22.29 -3.06
C ILE A 376 13.75 -22.12 -4.13
N VAL A 377 14.11 -22.17 -5.42
CA VAL A 377 13.13 -22.12 -6.54
C VAL A 377 12.07 -23.19 -6.38
N ARG A 378 12.47 -24.44 -6.09
CA ARG A 378 11.53 -25.55 -5.91
C ARG A 378 10.57 -25.30 -4.75
N ALA A 379 11.06 -24.76 -3.64
CA ALA A 379 10.20 -24.44 -2.49
C ALA A 379 9.17 -23.35 -2.82
N VAL A 380 9.61 -22.29 -3.51
CA VAL A 380 8.72 -21.18 -3.93
C VAL A 380 7.69 -21.62 -4.97
N ASP A 381 8.07 -22.50 -5.90
CA ASP A 381 7.14 -23.06 -6.89
C ASP A 381 6.05 -23.93 -6.23
N LEU A 382 6.36 -24.59 -5.11
CA LEU A 382 5.38 -25.36 -4.32
C LEU A 382 4.49 -24.46 -3.46
N ASP A 383 5.10 -23.52 -2.73
CA ASP A 383 4.39 -22.52 -1.94
C ASP A 383 5.22 -21.23 -1.82
N VAL A 384 4.73 -20.21 -2.51
CA VAL A 384 5.31 -18.86 -2.55
C VAL A 384 5.46 -18.22 -1.16
N SER A 385 4.62 -18.59 -0.19
CA SER A 385 4.65 -18.03 1.16
C SER A 385 5.82 -18.54 2.03
N THR A 386 6.49 -19.61 1.60
CA THR A 386 7.67 -20.18 2.28
C THR A 386 8.97 -19.44 1.97
N ALA A 387 8.98 -18.60 0.92
CA ALA A 387 10.19 -18.05 0.30
C ALA A 387 11.18 -17.43 1.28
N VAL A 388 10.70 -16.57 2.19
CA VAL A 388 11.57 -15.90 3.16
C VAL A 388 12.22 -16.88 4.13
N PHE A 389 11.50 -17.91 4.56
CA PHE A 389 12.00 -18.87 5.55
C PHE A 389 13.04 -19.80 4.95
N VAL A 390 12.80 -20.30 3.74
CA VAL A 390 13.77 -21.16 3.04
C VAL A 390 15.04 -20.40 2.64
N ALA A 391 14.95 -19.09 2.40
CA ALA A 391 16.12 -18.25 2.18
C ALA A 391 16.91 -18.01 3.48
N LEU A 392 16.21 -17.67 4.58
CA LEU A 392 16.86 -17.45 5.86
C LEU A 392 17.53 -18.72 6.42
N GLU A 393 16.99 -19.90 6.14
CA GLU A 393 17.62 -21.19 6.48
C GLU A 393 19.03 -21.38 5.89
N LYS A 394 19.38 -20.65 4.83
CA LYS A 394 20.71 -20.73 4.21
C LYS A 394 21.75 -19.85 4.90
N LEU A 395 21.32 -19.00 5.81
CA LEU A 395 22.20 -18.15 6.60
C LEU A 395 22.53 -18.80 7.96
N PRO A 396 23.66 -18.43 8.58
CA PRO A 396 23.93 -18.77 9.98
C PRO A 396 22.75 -18.38 10.88
N PHE A 397 22.38 -19.27 11.80
CA PHE A 397 21.23 -19.10 12.69
C PHE A 397 19.87 -19.04 11.97
N GLY A 398 19.73 -19.64 10.78
CA GLY A 398 18.54 -19.54 9.94
C GLY A 398 17.20 -19.83 10.63
N SER A 399 17.10 -20.85 11.50
CA SER A 399 15.87 -21.12 12.26
C SER A 399 15.51 -19.99 13.24
N PHE A 400 16.52 -19.37 13.87
CA PHE A 400 16.31 -18.22 14.75
C PHE A 400 15.89 -16.99 13.95
N LEU A 401 16.51 -16.72 12.80
CA LEU A 401 16.10 -15.65 11.87
C LEU A 401 14.68 -15.89 11.35
N GLY A 402 14.31 -17.13 11.08
CA GLY A 402 12.93 -17.51 10.72
C GLY A 402 11.94 -17.15 11.82
N GLY A 403 12.29 -17.40 13.09
CA GLY A 403 11.48 -16.99 14.24
C GLY A 403 11.34 -15.46 14.34
N ILE A 404 12.42 -14.70 14.07
CA ILE A 404 12.39 -13.24 13.98
C ILE A 404 11.48 -12.78 12.84
N ALA A 405 11.55 -13.43 11.67
CA ALA A 405 10.70 -13.10 10.53
C ALA A 405 9.22 -13.36 10.83
N ILE A 406 8.86 -14.44 11.54
CA ILE A 406 7.49 -14.67 12.01
C ILE A 406 7.04 -13.54 12.94
N LEU A 407 7.87 -13.17 13.92
CA LEU A 407 7.56 -12.06 14.83
C LEU A 407 7.37 -10.76 14.06
N LEU A 408 8.24 -10.47 13.10
CA LEU A 408 8.15 -9.29 12.24
C LEU A 408 6.82 -9.25 11.48
N VAL A 409 6.41 -10.36 10.87
CA VAL A 409 5.13 -10.45 10.14
C VAL A 409 3.94 -10.28 11.10
N ILE A 410 3.97 -10.87 12.31
CA ILE A 410 2.92 -10.69 13.32
C ILE A 410 2.79 -9.22 13.72
N VAL A 411 3.90 -8.54 13.99
CA VAL A 411 3.86 -7.14 14.39
C VAL A 411 3.35 -6.27 13.23
N PHE A 412 3.83 -6.48 11.99
CA PHE A 412 3.28 -5.77 10.82
C PHE A 412 1.79 -6.01 10.62
N PHE A 413 1.32 -7.24 10.85
CA PHE A 413 -0.09 -7.59 10.78
C PHE A 413 -0.90 -6.73 11.75
N VAL A 414 -0.49 -6.72 13.02
CA VAL A 414 -1.19 -5.98 14.07
C VAL A 414 -1.15 -4.47 13.82
N THR A 415 0.01 -3.91 13.50
CA THR A 415 0.16 -2.45 13.31
C THR A 415 -0.58 -1.94 12.09
N SER A 416 -0.55 -2.70 10.98
CA SER A 416 -1.21 -2.32 9.74
C SER A 416 -2.73 -2.38 9.90
N ALA A 417 -3.24 -3.45 10.52
CA ALA A 417 -4.66 -3.65 10.74
C ALA A 417 -5.24 -2.61 11.71
N ASP A 418 -4.51 -2.28 12.79
CA ASP A 418 -4.89 -1.22 13.73
C ASP A 418 -5.01 0.14 13.01
N SER A 419 -3.94 0.55 12.33
CA SER A 419 -3.89 1.84 11.64
C SER A 419 -4.97 1.96 10.55
N ALA A 420 -5.22 0.88 9.81
CA ALA A 420 -6.29 0.83 8.81
C ALA A 420 -7.69 0.88 9.42
N THR A 421 -7.92 0.13 10.50
CA THR A 421 -9.18 0.13 11.25
C THR A 421 -9.51 1.53 11.75
N PHE A 422 -8.49 2.24 12.24
CA PHE A 422 -8.62 3.62 12.65
C PHE A 422 -9.00 4.54 11.48
N VAL A 423 -8.31 4.45 10.33
CA VAL A 423 -8.64 5.28 9.15
C VAL A 423 -10.05 5.03 8.62
N MET A 424 -10.49 3.78 8.50
CA MET A 424 -11.88 3.50 8.12
C MET A 424 -12.87 4.03 9.14
N GLY A 425 -12.52 4.00 10.43
CA GLY A 425 -13.27 4.66 11.48
C GLY A 425 -13.44 6.14 11.22
N MET A 426 -12.36 6.86 10.89
CA MET A 426 -12.39 8.29 10.57
C MET A 426 -13.27 8.58 9.35
N LEU A 427 -13.05 7.86 8.24
CA LEU A 427 -13.84 8.01 7.01
C LEU A 427 -15.33 7.71 7.25
N SER A 428 -15.64 6.77 8.13
CA SER A 428 -17.02 6.43 8.53
C SER A 428 -17.67 7.43 9.50
N THR A 429 -16.87 8.32 10.10
CA THR A 429 -17.31 9.29 11.12
C THR A 429 -17.05 10.73 10.67
N LYS A 430 -17.23 11.00 9.36
CA LYS A 430 -17.11 12.32 8.75
C LYS A 430 -15.72 12.98 8.96
N GLY A 431 -14.66 12.18 9.00
CA GLY A 431 -13.30 12.66 9.21
C GLY A 431 -12.96 12.95 10.68
N SER A 432 -13.74 12.44 11.65
CA SER A 432 -13.43 12.58 13.08
C SER A 432 -12.03 12.04 13.36
N LEU A 433 -11.20 12.85 14.04
CA LEU A 433 -9.84 12.45 14.42
C LEU A 433 -9.83 11.39 15.53
N ASN A 434 -10.95 11.18 16.21
CA ASN A 434 -11.11 10.22 17.30
C ASN A 434 -12.35 9.34 17.07
N PRO A 435 -12.32 8.43 16.07
CA PRO A 435 -13.45 7.58 15.76
C PRO A 435 -13.80 6.66 16.95
N GLY A 436 -15.10 6.54 17.23
CA GLY A 436 -15.58 5.76 18.37
C GLY A 436 -15.18 4.28 18.29
N ASN A 437 -14.87 3.69 19.45
CA ASN A 437 -14.39 2.31 19.58
C ASN A 437 -15.32 1.27 18.91
N SER A 438 -16.64 1.45 18.99
CA SER A 438 -17.60 0.54 18.32
C SER A 438 -17.42 0.49 16.81
N VAL A 439 -17.11 1.62 16.16
CA VAL A 439 -16.90 1.68 14.70
C VAL A 439 -15.60 0.96 14.34
N LYS A 440 -14.54 1.15 15.13
CA LYS A 440 -13.26 0.44 14.96
C LYS A 440 -13.45 -1.07 15.11
N ILE A 441 -14.15 -1.53 16.15
CA ILE A 441 -14.42 -2.96 16.38
C ILE A 441 -15.17 -3.58 15.20
N ILE A 442 -16.21 -2.93 14.69
CA ILE A 442 -16.97 -3.43 13.53
C ILE A 442 -16.06 -3.58 12.32
N TRP A 443 -15.26 -2.55 12.02
CA TRP A 443 -14.35 -2.60 10.88
C TRP A 443 -13.27 -3.69 11.01
N GLY A 444 -12.68 -3.84 12.20
CA GLY A 444 -11.69 -4.88 12.43
C GLY A 444 -12.26 -6.30 12.27
N ILE A 445 -13.47 -6.55 12.76
CA ILE A 445 -14.17 -7.83 12.56
C ILE A 445 -14.45 -8.06 11.07
N LEU A 446 -14.96 -7.04 10.38
CA LEU A 446 -15.28 -7.14 8.96
C LEU A 446 -14.04 -7.40 8.09
N GLN A 447 -12.90 -6.80 8.41
CA GLN A 447 -11.63 -7.08 7.72
C GLN A 447 -11.18 -8.53 7.89
N ALA A 448 -11.27 -9.05 9.12
CA ALA A 448 -10.96 -10.45 9.41
C ALA A 448 -11.93 -11.39 8.66
N MET A 449 -13.21 -11.06 8.64
CA MET A 449 -14.23 -11.81 7.89
C MET A 449 -13.93 -11.85 6.39
N ILE A 450 -13.59 -10.72 5.77
CA ILE A 450 -13.21 -10.68 4.34
C ILE A 450 -11.99 -11.58 4.11
N ALA A 451 -10.94 -11.44 4.92
CA ALA A 451 -9.70 -12.19 4.76
C ALA A 451 -9.96 -13.71 4.82
N ILE A 452 -10.72 -14.17 5.82
CA ILE A 452 -11.07 -15.59 5.97
C ILE A 452 -11.95 -16.04 4.80
N ALA A 453 -13.00 -15.29 4.46
CA ALA A 453 -13.93 -15.64 3.38
C ALA A 453 -13.24 -15.78 2.02
N LEU A 454 -12.27 -14.90 1.71
CA LEU A 454 -11.48 -14.98 0.48
C LEU A 454 -10.49 -16.15 0.51
N LEU A 455 -9.83 -16.40 1.64
CA LEU A 455 -8.97 -17.60 1.78
C LEU A 455 -9.77 -18.89 1.61
N MET A 456 -11.00 -18.95 2.14
CA MET A 456 -11.93 -20.07 1.98
C MET A 456 -12.35 -20.28 0.52
N SER A 457 -12.52 -19.19 -0.24
CA SER A 457 -13.05 -19.24 -1.60
C SER A 457 -12.00 -19.60 -2.64
N GLY A 458 -10.73 -19.21 -2.46
CA GLY A 458 -9.69 -19.51 -3.45
C GLY A 458 -8.27 -19.13 -3.03
N GLY A 459 -8.00 -19.09 -1.72
CA GLY A 459 -6.67 -18.80 -1.18
C GLY A 459 -6.09 -17.47 -1.66
N LEU A 460 -4.79 -17.48 -1.97
CA LEU A 460 -4.07 -16.31 -2.50
C LEU A 460 -4.72 -15.72 -3.74
N LYS A 461 -5.14 -16.56 -4.69
CA LYS A 461 -5.72 -16.10 -5.95
C LYS A 461 -7.00 -15.30 -5.73
N ALA A 462 -7.89 -15.76 -4.84
CA ALA A 462 -9.11 -15.02 -4.51
C ALA A 462 -8.80 -13.64 -3.89
N LEU A 463 -7.78 -13.54 -3.03
CA LEU A 463 -7.33 -12.28 -2.45
C LEU A 463 -6.84 -11.28 -3.52
N GLN A 464 -6.17 -11.77 -4.56
CA GLN A 464 -5.67 -10.94 -5.68
C GLN A 464 -6.81 -10.51 -6.62
N THR A 465 -7.70 -11.46 -6.97
CA THR A 465 -8.78 -11.27 -7.93
C THR A 465 -9.78 -10.20 -7.48
N VAL A 466 -10.23 -10.25 -6.23
CA VAL A 466 -11.24 -9.31 -5.71
C VAL A 466 -10.70 -7.88 -5.64
N LEU A 467 -9.41 -7.73 -5.36
CA LEU A 467 -8.76 -6.44 -5.22
C LEU A 467 -8.80 -5.61 -6.51
N ILE A 468 -8.60 -6.25 -7.67
CA ILE A 468 -8.65 -5.60 -8.98
C ILE A 468 -10.04 -5.03 -9.31
N ILE A 469 -11.10 -5.68 -8.82
CA ILE A 469 -12.46 -5.21 -9.02
C ILE A 469 -12.73 -3.97 -8.17
N ILE A 470 -12.33 -4.04 -6.89
CA ILE A 470 -12.60 -2.98 -5.91
C ILE A 470 -11.74 -1.74 -6.16
N ALA A 471 -10.49 -1.92 -6.63
CA ALA A 471 -9.59 -0.81 -6.91
C ALA A 471 -9.99 0.00 -8.15
N LEU A 472 -10.73 -0.61 -9.09
CA LEU A 472 -11.06 0.03 -10.37
C LEU A 472 -11.85 1.33 -10.19
N PRO A 473 -13.00 1.37 -9.47
CA PRO A 473 -13.71 2.64 -9.25
C PRO A 473 -12.86 3.67 -8.52
N PHE A 474 -12.01 3.24 -7.57
CA PHE A 474 -11.14 4.15 -6.83
C PHE A 474 -10.02 4.75 -7.69
N SER A 475 -9.53 4.02 -8.69
CA SER A 475 -8.53 4.54 -9.63
C SER A 475 -9.04 5.73 -10.43
N PHE A 476 -10.32 5.75 -10.82
CA PHE A 476 -10.94 6.94 -11.45
C PHE A 476 -11.00 8.14 -10.50
N ILE A 477 -11.27 7.89 -9.21
CA ILE A 477 -11.26 8.93 -8.18
C ILE A 477 -9.86 9.53 -8.05
N LEU A 478 -8.80 8.71 -8.00
CA LEU A 478 -7.42 9.18 -7.96
C LEU A 478 -7.02 10.01 -9.19
N VAL A 479 -7.47 9.60 -10.38
CA VAL A 479 -7.27 10.40 -11.60
C VAL A 479 -7.96 11.76 -11.48
N ALA A 480 -9.20 11.79 -11.00
CA ALA A 480 -9.90 13.05 -10.74
C ALA A 480 -9.18 13.92 -9.69
N ILE A 481 -8.57 13.31 -8.68
CA ILE A 481 -7.79 14.01 -7.64
C ILE A 481 -6.62 14.77 -8.27
N ILE A 482 -5.91 14.22 -9.26
CA ILE A 482 -4.84 14.96 -9.98
C ILE A 482 -5.35 16.29 -10.53
N PHE A 483 -6.47 16.25 -11.25
CA PHE A 483 -7.04 17.47 -11.85
C PHE A 483 -7.52 18.45 -10.77
N SER A 484 -8.12 17.93 -9.70
CA SER A 484 -8.61 18.72 -8.58
C SER A 484 -7.49 19.46 -7.84
N ILE A 485 -6.43 18.73 -7.46
CA ILE A 485 -5.31 19.31 -6.73
C ILE A 485 -4.51 20.27 -7.63
N HIS A 486 -4.33 19.95 -8.90
CA HIS A 486 -3.68 20.85 -9.85
C HIS A 486 -4.42 22.19 -9.97
N ARG A 487 -5.76 22.15 -10.11
CA ARG A 487 -6.61 23.34 -10.13
C ARG A 487 -6.49 24.15 -8.84
N SER A 488 -6.56 23.48 -7.68
CA SER A 488 -6.52 24.21 -6.41
C SER A 488 -5.16 24.83 -6.12
N LEU A 489 -4.07 24.18 -6.53
CA LEU A 489 -2.72 24.73 -6.41
C LEU A 489 -2.47 25.90 -7.36
N SER A 490 -3.04 25.86 -8.57
CA SER A 490 -2.92 26.98 -9.52
C SER A 490 -3.66 28.22 -9.00
N GLU A 491 -4.86 28.04 -8.45
CA GLU A 491 -5.64 29.10 -7.82
C GLU A 491 -4.89 29.73 -6.63
N ASP A 492 -4.31 28.92 -5.74
CA ASP A 492 -3.53 29.41 -4.58
C ASP A 492 -2.28 30.19 -5.01
N ALA A 493 -1.54 29.68 -6.00
CA ALA A 493 -0.36 30.35 -6.54
C ALA A 493 -0.69 31.68 -7.23
N MET A 494 -1.86 31.80 -7.86
CA MET A 494 -2.33 33.07 -8.44
C MET A 494 -2.69 34.08 -7.34
N SER A 495 -3.38 33.64 -6.28
CA SER A 495 -3.73 34.50 -5.14
C SER A 495 -2.50 35.05 -4.40
N GLN A 496 -1.41 34.27 -4.28
CA GLN A 496 -0.16 34.74 -3.69
C GLN A 496 0.59 35.77 -4.56
N LYS A 497 0.49 35.68 -5.90
CA LYS A 497 1.13 36.65 -6.82
C LYS A 497 0.35 37.96 -6.94
N HIS A 498 -0.95 37.92 -6.73
CA HIS A 498 -1.84 39.07 -6.76
C HIS A 498 -2.70 39.06 -5.49
N PRO A 499 -2.15 39.47 -4.33
CA PRO A 499 -2.97 39.65 -3.14
C PRO A 499 -4.05 40.67 -3.51
N PHE A 500 -5.31 40.24 -3.55
CA PHE A 500 -6.42 41.16 -3.68
C PHE A 500 -6.29 42.21 -2.57
N PRO A 501 -6.46 43.52 -2.86
CA PRO A 501 -6.48 44.51 -1.80
C PRO A 501 -7.54 44.09 -0.79
N GLU A 502 -7.15 43.98 0.49
CA GLU A 502 -8.03 43.58 1.59
C GLU A 502 -9.38 44.30 1.45
N LYS A 503 -10.43 43.55 1.12
CA LYS A 503 -11.80 44.07 1.21
C LYS A 503 -12.12 44.24 2.70
N GLY A 504 -11.91 45.45 3.23
CA GLY A 504 -12.60 45.93 4.42
C GLY A 504 -11.74 46.39 5.60
N LYS A 505 -10.94 47.44 5.41
CA LYS A 505 -10.83 48.51 6.42
C LYS A 505 -11.41 49.81 5.85
N LEU A 506 -12.72 49.80 5.54
CA LEU A 506 -13.46 51.06 5.51
C LEU A 506 -13.72 51.42 6.97
N SER A 507 -12.83 52.26 7.49
CA SER A 507 -12.94 52.91 8.79
C SER A 507 -14.33 53.52 8.96
N LYS A 508 -15.05 53.05 9.97
CA LYS A 508 -16.04 53.84 10.68
C LYS A 508 -15.31 54.99 11.38
N GLU A 509 -14.98 56.04 10.64
CA GLU A 509 -14.58 57.34 11.19
C GLU A 509 -15.14 58.41 10.27
N LYS A 510 -16.38 58.80 10.58
CA LYS A 510 -16.99 60.14 10.40
C LYS A 510 -18.49 60.02 10.65
N ILE A 511 -18.84 59.85 11.92
CA ILE A 511 -20.00 60.49 12.52
C ILE A 511 -19.43 61.17 13.76
N ASP A 512 -19.05 62.42 13.57
CA ASP A 512 -19.27 63.58 14.45
C ASP A 512 -18.63 64.82 13.82
#